data_AF-A0A6C0SMK6-F1
#
_entry.id   AF-A0A6C0SMK6-F1
#
_cell.length_a   1.000
_cell.length_b   1.000
_cell.length_c   1.000
_cell.angle_alpha   90.00
_cell.angle_beta   90.00
_cell.angle_gamma   90.00
#
_symmetry.space_group_name_H-M   'P 1'
#
loop_
_entity.id
_entity.type
_entity.pdbx_description
1 polymer ?
#
loop_
_entity_poly.entity_id
_entity_poly.type
_entity_poly.pdbx_seq_one_letter_code
_entity_poly.pdbx_strand_id
1 'polypeptide(L)'
;VVTGQTDNLAAALAKTSGKDIVQFAKAVGVSHPSIDGKVCKTMADSSKKFPLYSDETHTKGANEGRTSLCGDNGSSTITTSGTNVSETGQVFRDFIRATLKEDGSKNWTTSSGTGTPKPVTNDNAKAVAKDLVQELTPEEKTIVAGLLAKTIEGGEVVEIRAVSSTSVMV
;
A
#
# COMPACT_ATOMS: atom_id res chain seq x y z
N VAL A 1 -19.16 -4.14 -14.39
CA VAL A 1 -18.56 -5.39 -13.86
C VAL A 1 -17.24 -5.15 -13.09
N VAL A 2 -16.60 -3.97 -13.19
CA VAL A 2 -15.30 -3.67 -12.53
C VAL A 2 -15.40 -3.41 -11.01
N THR A 3 -16.59 -3.08 -10.49
CA THR A 3 -16.79 -2.74 -9.07
C THR A 3 -16.59 -3.96 -8.15
N GLY A 4 -17.20 -5.10 -8.49
CA GLY A 4 -17.11 -6.31 -7.64
C GLY A 4 -15.71 -6.90 -7.53
N GLN A 5 -14.86 -6.78 -8.56
CA GLN A 5 -13.48 -7.27 -8.51
C GLN A 5 -12.61 -6.43 -7.56
N THR A 6 -12.79 -5.10 -7.59
CA THR A 6 -12.05 -4.19 -6.71
C THR A 6 -12.46 -4.40 -5.25
N ASP A 7 -13.75 -4.58 -4.98
CA ASP A 7 -14.27 -4.80 -3.63
C ASP A 7 -13.80 -6.14 -3.05
N ASN A 8 -13.78 -7.21 -3.87
CA ASN A 8 -13.25 -8.52 -3.46
C ASN A 8 -11.75 -8.47 -3.15
N LEU A 9 -10.97 -7.76 -3.99
CA LEU A 9 -9.55 -7.57 -3.75
C LEU A 9 -9.30 -6.76 -2.47
N ALA A 10 -10.04 -5.66 -2.26
CA ALA A 10 -9.95 -4.86 -1.05
C ALA A 10 -10.26 -5.69 0.21
N ALA A 11 -11.27 -6.56 0.15
CA ALA A 11 -11.62 -7.46 1.25
C ALA A 11 -10.53 -8.52 1.53
N ALA A 12 -9.86 -9.03 0.49
CA ALA A 12 -8.74 -9.96 0.63
C ALA A 12 -7.50 -9.27 1.21
N LEU A 13 -7.14 -8.09 0.68
CA LEU A 13 -6.03 -7.27 1.21
C LEU A 13 -6.29 -6.85 2.66
N ALA A 14 -7.54 -6.55 3.02
CA ALA A 14 -7.89 -6.21 4.40
C ALA A 14 -7.71 -7.37 5.40
N LYS A 15 -7.60 -8.62 4.93
CA LYS A 15 -7.28 -9.79 5.76
C LYS A 15 -5.78 -10.11 5.77
N THR A 16 -5.00 -9.47 4.90
CA THR A 16 -3.55 -9.63 4.82
C THR A 16 -2.89 -8.79 5.91
N SER A 17 -1.89 -9.36 6.60
CA SER A 17 -1.22 -8.64 7.68
C SER A 17 -0.44 -7.44 7.13
N GLY A 18 -0.29 -6.38 7.94
CA GLY A 18 0.51 -5.21 7.54
C GLY A 18 1.95 -5.61 7.18
N LYS A 19 2.52 -6.56 7.92
CA LYS A 19 3.86 -7.11 7.67
C LYS A 19 3.99 -7.71 6.27
N ASP A 20 3.01 -8.50 5.85
CA ASP A 20 3.02 -9.12 4.51
C ASP A 20 2.88 -8.05 3.42
N ILE A 21 2.08 -7.01 3.66
CA ILE A 21 1.96 -5.88 2.72
C ILE A 21 3.25 -5.10 2.59
N VAL A 22 3.97 -4.88 3.69
CA VAL A 22 5.32 -4.30 3.66
C VAL A 22 6.25 -5.18 2.82
N GLN A 23 6.26 -6.50 3.02
CA GLN A 23 7.13 -7.40 2.27
C GLN A 23 6.79 -7.39 0.77
N PHE A 24 5.50 -7.44 0.44
CA PHE A 24 5.01 -7.31 -0.93
C PHE A 24 5.51 -6.02 -1.57
N ALA A 25 5.34 -4.89 -0.90
CA ALA A 25 5.75 -3.59 -1.40
C ALA A 25 7.28 -3.46 -1.56
N LYS A 26 8.07 -4.04 -0.64
CA LYS A 26 9.53 -4.12 -0.78
C LYS A 26 9.92 -4.91 -2.03
N ALA A 27 9.26 -6.05 -2.30
CA ALA A 27 9.51 -6.83 -3.51
C ALA A 27 9.13 -6.08 -4.78
N VAL A 28 8.00 -5.36 -4.78
CA VAL A 28 7.57 -4.50 -5.90
C VAL A 28 8.57 -3.36 -6.12
N GLY A 29 8.97 -2.65 -5.06
CA GLY A 29 9.90 -1.53 -5.17
C GLY A 29 11.27 -1.92 -5.73
N VAL A 30 11.77 -3.09 -5.39
CA VAL A 30 13.06 -3.60 -5.91
C VAL A 30 12.94 -4.10 -7.34
N SER A 31 11.90 -4.87 -7.66
CA SER A 31 11.83 -5.60 -8.93
C SER A 31 11.06 -4.86 -10.02
N HIS A 32 10.12 -3.99 -9.64
CA HIS A 32 9.17 -3.32 -10.53
C HIS A 32 8.94 -1.86 -10.09
N PRO A 33 9.98 -1.00 -10.15
CA PRO A 33 9.88 0.39 -9.71
C PRO A 33 8.81 1.21 -10.47
N SER A 34 8.45 0.80 -11.70
CA SER A 34 7.33 1.40 -12.44
C SER A 34 5.97 1.16 -11.80
N ILE A 35 5.78 0.00 -11.15
CA ILE A 35 4.55 -0.36 -10.42
C ILE A 35 4.54 0.38 -9.07
N ASP A 36 5.67 0.40 -8.36
CA ASP A 36 5.84 1.16 -7.11
C ASP A 36 5.47 2.63 -7.30
N GLY A 37 5.85 3.22 -8.44
CA GLY A 37 5.55 4.61 -8.79
C GLY A 37 4.08 4.92 -9.15
N LYS A 38 3.23 3.90 -9.28
CA LYS A 38 1.80 4.04 -9.63
C LYS A 38 0.87 3.81 -8.44
N VAL A 39 1.23 2.89 -7.56
CA VAL A 39 0.41 2.50 -6.41
C VAL A 39 0.59 3.49 -5.26
N CYS A 40 -0.49 3.87 -4.58
CA CYS A 40 -0.50 4.87 -3.52
C CYS A 40 0.20 6.16 -3.93
N LYS A 41 0.09 6.56 -5.20
CA LYS A 41 0.72 7.80 -5.65
C LYS A 41 -0.09 8.98 -5.11
N THR A 42 0.51 9.82 -4.27
CA THR A 42 -0.16 11.05 -3.81
C THR A 42 -0.32 12.02 -4.98
N MET A 43 -1.44 12.70 -5.01
CA MET A 43 -1.81 13.62 -6.09
C MET A 43 -1.69 15.06 -5.63
N ALA A 44 -1.23 15.94 -6.51
CA ALA A 44 -1.22 17.36 -6.23
C ALA A 44 -2.59 17.97 -6.41
N ASP A 45 -2.84 19.05 -5.68
CA ASP A 45 -3.91 19.98 -6.01
C ASP A 45 -3.47 20.96 -7.13
N SER A 46 -4.30 21.97 -7.41
CA SER A 46 -3.98 23.08 -8.32
C SER A 46 -2.68 23.83 -7.98
N SER A 47 -2.28 23.84 -6.71
CA SER A 47 -1.09 24.52 -6.19
C SER A 47 0.19 23.68 -6.38
N LYS A 48 0.08 22.51 -7.02
CA LYS A 48 1.19 21.56 -7.28
C LYS A 48 1.84 21.05 -5.98
N LYS A 49 1.10 21.04 -4.87
CA LYS A 49 1.58 20.54 -3.57
C LYS A 49 0.97 19.17 -3.27
N PHE A 50 1.82 18.27 -2.82
CA PHE A 50 1.45 16.88 -2.55
C PHE A 50 1.37 16.64 -1.04
N PRO A 51 0.40 15.83 -0.59
CA PRO A 51 0.43 15.31 0.77
C PRO A 51 1.73 14.53 1.02
N LEU A 52 2.23 14.66 2.25
CA LEU A 52 3.38 13.90 2.72
C LEU A 52 2.89 12.71 3.53
N TYR A 53 3.37 11.50 3.22
CA TYR A 53 3.02 10.35 4.05
C TYR A 53 3.55 10.49 5.46
N SER A 54 2.71 10.15 6.44
CA SER A 54 3.00 10.18 7.87
C SER A 54 2.21 9.09 8.57
N ASP A 55 2.47 8.96 9.86
CA ASP A 55 1.77 8.04 10.74
C ASP A 55 0.33 8.41 11.05
N GLU A 56 -0.11 9.65 10.79
CA GLU A 56 -1.49 10.11 10.98
C GLU A 56 -1.85 11.15 9.91
N THR A 57 -3.13 11.23 9.56
CA THR A 57 -3.68 12.28 8.70
C THR A 57 -4.01 13.52 9.52
N HIS A 58 -3.44 14.65 9.13
CA HIS A 58 -3.66 15.95 9.76
C HIS A 58 -4.66 16.80 8.97
N THR A 59 -5.26 17.79 9.64
CA THR A 59 -6.09 18.78 8.96
C THR A 59 -5.21 19.62 8.03
N LYS A 60 -5.52 19.61 6.73
CA LYS A 60 -4.71 20.29 5.71
C LYS A 60 -4.78 21.81 5.89
N GLY A 61 -3.62 22.41 6.07
CA GLY A 61 -3.46 23.86 6.26
C GLY A 61 -2.31 24.42 5.41
N ALA A 62 -2.01 25.70 5.58
CA ALA A 62 -1.00 26.42 4.78
C ALA A 62 0.33 25.68 4.66
N ASN A 63 0.79 25.08 5.76
CA ASN A 63 2.07 24.39 5.93
C ASN A 63 1.92 22.94 6.44
N GLU A 64 0.71 22.36 6.38
CA GLU A 64 0.43 21.01 6.88
C GLU A 64 -0.31 20.21 5.82
N GLY A 65 0.32 19.13 5.36
CA GLY A 65 -0.22 18.24 4.33
C GLY A 65 -0.02 16.77 4.66
N ARG A 66 0.27 16.42 5.92
CA ARG A 66 0.52 15.02 6.30
C ARG A 66 -0.72 14.16 6.18
N THR A 67 -0.52 12.96 5.65
CA THR A 67 -1.56 11.97 5.41
C THR A 67 -1.10 10.56 5.76
N SER A 68 -2.01 9.76 6.29
CA SER A 68 -1.84 8.31 6.45
C SER A 68 -2.71 7.51 5.46
N LEU A 69 -3.37 8.20 4.53
CA LEU A 69 -4.22 7.57 3.50
C LEU A 69 -3.44 7.38 2.20
N CYS A 70 -3.35 6.13 1.74
CA CYS A 70 -2.80 5.76 0.43
C CYS A 70 -3.49 6.54 -0.70
N GLY A 71 -2.71 7.21 -1.54
CA GLY A 71 -3.17 7.96 -2.70
C GLY A 71 -3.93 9.25 -2.37
N ASP A 72 -3.76 9.83 -1.18
CA ASP A 72 -4.46 11.05 -0.80
C ASP A 72 -4.14 12.22 -1.75
N ASN A 73 -5.11 13.12 -1.89
CA ASN A 73 -5.03 14.29 -2.74
C ASN A 73 -4.50 15.49 -1.96
N GLY A 74 -3.78 16.38 -2.63
CA GLY A 74 -3.45 17.70 -2.10
C GLY A 74 -4.69 18.52 -1.76
N SER A 75 -4.46 19.68 -1.16
CA SER A 75 -5.51 20.66 -0.88
C SER A 75 -5.01 22.04 -1.26
N SER A 76 -5.90 22.88 -1.80
CA SER A 76 -5.63 24.30 -2.08
C SER A 76 -5.36 25.12 -0.84
N THR A 77 -5.63 24.57 0.34
CA THR A 77 -5.21 25.15 1.61
C THR A 77 -3.70 25.06 1.82
N ILE A 78 -3.01 24.12 1.16
CA ILE A 78 -1.56 23.97 1.22
C ILE A 78 -0.92 24.96 0.26
N THR A 79 -0.41 26.05 0.80
CA THR A 79 0.13 27.18 0.03
C THR A 79 1.63 27.34 0.18
N THR A 80 2.23 26.63 1.13
CA THR A 80 3.67 26.73 1.42
C THR A 80 4.35 25.36 1.38
N SER A 81 5.60 25.39 0.94
CA SER A 81 6.55 24.29 1.09
C SER A 81 6.97 24.16 2.55
N GLY A 82 7.27 22.94 2.99
CA GLY A 82 7.74 22.73 4.36
C GLY A 82 7.95 21.26 4.69
N THR A 83 8.29 20.99 5.95
CA THR A 83 8.58 19.62 6.43
C THR A 83 7.40 18.67 6.39
N ASN A 84 6.17 19.21 6.30
CA ASN A 84 4.92 18.45 6.38
C ASN A 84 4.21 18.34 5.03
N VAL A 85 4.86 18.76 3.94
CA VAL A 85 4.31 18.81 2.59
C VAL A 85 5.38 18.28 1.63
N SER A 86 4.97 17.56 0.59
CA SER A 86 5.89 17.09 -0.44
C SER A 86 5.79 17.94 -1.70
N GLU A 87 6.95 18.20 -2.33
CA GLU A 87 7.04 18.89 -3.64
C GLU A 87 6.78 17.94 -4.82
N THR A 88 6.85 16.63 -4.57
CA THR A 88 6.60 15.59 -5.57
C THR A 88 5.65 14.54 -5.02
N GLY A 89 4.91 13.86 -5.90
CA GLY A 89 4.09 12.72 -5.50
C GLY A 89 4.91 11.68 -4.75
N GLN A 90 4.45 11.30 -3.56
CA GLN A 90 4.95 10.16 -2.80
C GLN A 90 4.32 8.89 -3.36
N VAL A 91 5.05 7.78 -3.33
CA VAL A 91 4.63 6.53 -3.99
C VAL A 91 4.56 5.37 -3.00
N PHE A 92 4.38 4.14 -3.48
CA PHE A 92 4.06 3.02 -2.60
C PHE A 92 5.12 2.78 -1.50
N ARG A 93 6.41 2.74 -1.83
CA ARG A 93 7.49 2.64 -0.84
C ARG A 93 7.47 3.75 0.23
N ASP A 94 7.05 4.97 -0.12
CA ASP A 94 6.98 6.08 0.82
C ASP A 94 5.83 5.88 1.81
N PHE A 95 4.68 5.41 1.32
CA PHE A 95 3.56 4.98 2.15
C PHE A 95 4.00 3.87 3.13
N ILE A 96 4.71 2.86 2.65
CA ILE A 96 5.21 1.78 3.51
C ILE A 96 6.13 2.30 4.61
N ARG A 97 7.07 3.17 4.26
CA ARG A 97 8.07 3.70 5.20
C ARG A 97 7.44 4.61 6.25
N ALA A 98 6.69 5.62 5.82
CA ALA A 98 6.22 6.67 6.72
C ALA A 98 4.93 6.27 7.45
N THR A 99 4.02 5.60 6.75
CA THR A 99 2.66 5.29 7.21
C THR A 99 2.58 3.93 7.89
N LEU A 100 3.19 2.89 7.29
CA LEU A 100 3.22 1.52 7.84
C LEU A 100 4.45 1.23 8.72
N LYS A 101 5.35 2.20 8.91
CA LYS A 101 6.53 2.11 9.78
C LYS A 101 7.52 0.99 9.41
N GLU A 102 7.51 0.57 8.14
CA GLU A 102 8.35 -0.53 7.61
C GLU A 102 8.15 -1.91 8.25
N ASP A 103 7.38 -2.04 9.32
CA ASP A 103 7.03 -3.29 10.00
C ASP A 103 5.55 -3.66 9.82
N GLY A 104 4.73 -2.72 9.33
CA GLY A 104 3.30 -2.90 9.14
C GLY A 104 2.48 -2.75 10.42
N SER A 105 3.05 -2.17 11.48
CA SER A 105 2.42 -2.03 12.80
C SER A 105 1.33 -0.96 12.89
N LYS A 106 1.33 0.02 11.96
CA LYS A 106 0.39 1.14 11.96
C LYS A 106 -0.30 1.29 10.60
N ASN A 107 -1.52 1.83 10.63
CA ASN A 107 -2.29 2.30 9.47
C ASN A 107 -2.66 1.26 8.41
N TRP A 108 -2.32 -0.02 8.61
CA TRP A 108 -2.89 -1.12 7.85
C TRP A 108 -3.96 -1.80 8.70
N THR A 109 -5.22 -1.91 8.27
CA THR A 109 -5.80 -1.65 6.94
C THR A 109 -6.49 -0.29 6.80
N THR A 110 -6.57 0.46 7.90
CA THR A 110 -7.32 1.71 8.02
C THR A 110 -6.35 2.81 8.40
N SER A 111 -6.47 3.96 7.73
CA SER A 111 -5.74 5.19 8.04
C SER A 111 -6.06 5.68 9.46
N SER A 112 -5.32 6.67 9.95
CA SER A 112 -5.55 7.25 11.28
C SER A 112 -5.44 8.78 11.26
N GLY A 113 -5.69 9.40 12.42
CA GLY A 113 -5.69 10.85 12.60
C GLY A 113 -7.06 11.49 12.58
N THR A 114 -7.08 12.80 12.86
CA THR A 114 -8.31 13.61 13.00
C THR A 114 -8.54 14.54 11.81
N GLY A 115 -7.63 14.51 10.83
CA GLY A 115 -7.62 15.34 9.65
C GLY A 115 -8.68 15.00 8.61
N THR A 116 -8.49 15.56 7.41
CA THR A 116 -9.36 15.32 6.25
C THR A 116 -8.53 14.69 5.12
N PRO A 117 -8.96 13.55 4.56
CA PRO A 117 -10.19 12.82 4.89
C PRO A 117 -10.13 12.14 6.27
N LYS A 118 -11.30 11.96 6.90
CA LYS A 118 -11.41 11.20 8.15
C LYS A 118 -11.21 9.71 7.86
N PRO A 119 -10.56 8.95 8.77
CA PRO A 119 -10.41 7.52 8.61
C PRO A 119 -11.74 6.79 8.42
N VAL A 120 -11.76 5.87 7.45
CA VAL A 120 -12.90 4.98 7.19
C VAL A 120 -12.41 3.55 7.19
N THR A 121 -13.19 2.63 7.75
CA THR A 121 -12.82 1.21 7.81
C THR A 121 -12.32 0.67 6.46
N ASN A 122 -11.09 0.15 6.48
CA ASN A 122 -10.35 -0.43 5.37
C ASN A 122 -10.04 0.54 4.22
N ASP A 123 -10.01 1.85 4.45
CA ASP A 123 -9.72 2.85 3.42
C ASP A 123 -8.36 2.64 2.72
N ASN A 124 -7.29 2.32 3.45
CA ASN A 124 -5.99 2.02 2.87
C ASN A 124 -6.02 0.72 2.04
N ALA A 125 -6.66 -0.34 2.52
CA ALA A 125 -6.82 -1.58 1.75
C ALA A 125 -7.64 -1.36 0.46
N LYS A 126 -8.68 -0.53 0.53
CA LYS A 126 -9.50 -0.15 -0.64
C LYS A 126 -8.71 0.70 -1.63
N ALA A 127 -7.93 1.67 -1.14
CA ALA A 127 -7.10 2.53 -1.98
C ALA A 127 -6.03 1.71 -2.72
N VAL A 128 -5.31 0.83 -2.03
CA VAL A 128 -4.35 -0.10 -2.67
C VAL A 128 -5.05 -0.98 -3.69
N ALA A 129 -6.17 -1.61 -3.35
CA ALA A 129 -6.92 -2.46 -4.29
C ALA A 129 -7.35 -1.70 -5.55
N LYS A 130 -7.81 -0.46 -5.37
CA LYS A 130 -8.22 0.41 -6.47
C LYS A 130 -7.04 0.66 -7.41
N ASP A 131 -5.88 1.06 -6.87
CA ASP A 131 -4.71 1.37 -7.70
C ASP A 131 -4.20 0.13 -8.44
N LEU A 132 -4.19 -1.04 -7.79
CA LEU A 132 -3.82 -2.31 -8.43
C LEU A 132 -4.74 -2.69 -9.59
N VAL A 133 -6.03 -2.34 -9.51
CA VAL A 133 -7.02 -2.64 -10.55
C VAL A 133 -7.07 -1.57 -11.63
N GLN A 134 -6.88 -0.30 -11.29
CA GLN A 134 -7.14 0.83 -12.21
C GLN A 134 -5.88 1.39 -12.85
N GLU A 135 -4.77 1.48 -12.10
CA GLU A 135 -3.56 2.17 -12.56
C GLU A 135 -2.57 1.25 -13.28
N LEU A 136 -2.75 -0.06 -13.13
CA LEU A 136 -1.86 -1.07 -13.70
C LEU A 136 -2.37 -1.60 -15.05
N THR A 137 -1.41 -1.82 -15.95
CA THR A 137 -1.62 -2.56 -17.20
C THR A 137 -1.93 -4.04 -16.91
N PRO A 138 -2.53 -4.78 -17.86
CA PRO A 138 -2.78 -6.21 -17.69
C PRO A 138 -1.52 -7.01 -17.32
N GLU A 139 -0.37 -6.67 -17.89
CA GLU A 139 0.91 -7.32 -17.62
C GLU A 139 1.40 -7.04 -16.19
N GLU A 140 1.33 -5.78 -15.75
CA GLU A 140 1.67 -5.38 -14.39
C GLU A 140 0.75 -6.02 -13.34
N LYS A 141 -0.54 -6.20 -13.66
CA LYS A 141 -1.50 -6.91 -12.80
C LYS A 141 -1.12 -8.37 -12.60
N THR A 142 -0.71 -9.06 -13.66
CA THR A 142 -0.23 -10.45 -13.58
C THR A 142 1.01 -10.56 -12.69
N ILE A 143 1.95 -9.61 -12.82
CA ILE A 143 3.15 -9.54 -11.98
C ILE A 143 2.75 -9.35 -10.51
N VAL A 144 1.89 -8.38 -10.21
CA VAL A 144 1.45 -8.09 -8.84
C VAL A 144 0.70 -9.28 -8.24
N ALA A 145 -0.19 -9.92 -9.00
CA ALA A 145 -0.90 -11.11 -8.53
C ALA A 145 0.07 -12.23 -8.15
N GLY A 146 1.11 -12.46 -8.97
CA GLY A 146 2.16 -13.44 -8.66
C GLY A 146 3.00 -13.08 -7.43
N LEU A 147 3.32 -11.79 -7.24
CA LEU A 147 4.05 -11.33 -6.05
C LEU A 147 3.20 -11.42 -4.78
N LEU A 148 1.91 -11.06 -4.84
CA LEU A 148 0.97 -11.20 -3.73
C LEU A 148 0.79 -12.66 -3.33
N ALA A 149 0.61 -13.56 -4.30
CA ALA A 149 0.50 -15.00 -4.04
C ALA A 149 1.75 -15.52 -3.30
N LYS A 150 2.95 -15.18 -3.80
CA LYS A 150 4.22 -15.58 -3.14
C LYS A 150 4.36 -15.02 -1.71
N THR A 151 3.88 -13.81 -1.48
CA THR A 151 4.04 -13.15 -0.17
C THR A 151 3.04 -13.68 0.85
N ILE A 152 1.82 -14.04 0.41
CA ILE A 152 0.74 -14.49 1.30
C ILE A 152 0.77 -16.02 1.51
N GLU A 153 1.21 -16.80 0.51
CA GLU A 153 1.35 -18.26 0.63
C GLU A 153 2.70 -18.69 1.24
N GLY A 154 3.69 -17.79 1.33
CA GLY A 154 5.04 -18.09 1.81
C GLY A 154 5.21 -18.25 3.34
N GLY A 155 4.12 -18.26 4.11
CA GLY A 155 4.13 -18.35 5.57
C GLY A 155 4.45 -19.75 6.14
N GLU A 156 4.32 -20.82 5.35
CA GLU A 156 4.76 -22.16 5.76
C GLU A 156 5.04 -23.02 4.53
N VAL A 157 6.20 -22.84 3.89
CA VAL A 157 6.83 -23.96 3.19
C VAL A 157 7.46 -24.82 4.28
N VAL A 158 6.66 -25.67 4.94
CA VAL A 158 7.25 -26.87 5.53
C VAL A 158 7.89 -27.60 4.37
N GLU A 159 9.22 -27.65 4.40
CA GLU A 159 10.00 -28.56 3.59
C GLU A 159 9.30 -29.92 3.63
N ILE A 160 8.74 -30.35 2.50
CA ILE A 160 8.53 -31.77 2.26
C ILE A 160 9.93 -32.34 2.17
N ARG A 161 10.52 -32.68 3.32
CA ARG A 161 11.62 -33.64 3.38
C ARG A 161 11.03 -34.98 3.01
N ALA A 162 11.05 -35.25 1.71
CA ALA A 162 11.20 -36.60 1.24
C ALA A 162 12.37 -37.24 2.02
N VAL A 163 12.09 -38.27 2.81
CA VAL A 163 13.05 -39.35 3.01
C VAL A 163 12.33 -40.62 2.61
N SER A 164 12.67 -41.06 1.41
CA SER A 164 12.27 -42.31 0.80
C SER A 164 13.06 -43.47 1.41
N SER A 165 12.33 -44.57 1.64
CA SER A 165 12.77 -45.96 1.47
C SER A 165 13.56 -46.70 2.55
N THR A 166 13.25 -48.00 2.59
CA THR A 166 13.86 -49.16 3.28
C THR A 166 13.35 -49.39 4.71
N SER A 167 12.80 -50.54 5.13
CA SER A 167 12.81 -51.94 4.65
C SER A 167 11.50 -52.62 5.09
N VAL A 168 10.74 -53.31 4.23
CA VAL A 168 10.85 -54.76 3.93
C VAL A 168 10.75 -55.68 5.17
N MET A 169 9.66 -56.47 5.17
CA MET A 169 9.41 -57.82 5.75
C MET A 169 9.64 -58.07 7.25
N VAL A 170 8.57 -58.40 7.99
CA VAL A 170 8.17 -59.78 8.40
C VAL A 170 6.66 -59.81 8.60
#